data_AF-A0A8K1DCV4-F1
#
_entry.id   AF-A0A8K1DCV4-F1
#
_cell.length_a   1.000
_cell.length_b   1.000
_cell.length_c   1.000
_cell.angle_alpha   90.00
_cell.angle_beta   90.00
_cell.angle_gamma   90.00
#
_symmetry.space_group_name_H-M   'P 1'
#
loop_
_entity.id
_entity.type
_entity.pdbx_description
1 polymer ?
#
loop_
_entity_poly.entity_id
_entity_poly.type
_entity_poly.pdbx_seq_one_letter_code
_entity_poly.pdbx_strand_id
1 'polypeptide(L)'
;MPEGTTKITPVDPIFHGESNYEVGLENLLAETKEKARKLQSDPNGNEETIKELTEQLQVLETLWENYHIGMNVFRNAKGGRDGIREIHPE
;
A
#
# COMPACT_ATOMS: atom_id res chain seq x y z
N MET A 1 17.32 -1.40 -33.13
CA MET A 1 16.65 -2.29 -32.16
C MET A 1 16.71 -1.60 -30.82
N PRO A 2 15.60 -1.33 -30.10
CA PRO A 2 15.71 -0.71 -28.79
C PRO A 2 16.19 -1.77 -27.80
N GLU A 3 17.48 -1.70 -27.46
CA GLU A 3 18.05 -2.35 -26.29
C GLU A 3 17.57 -1.64 -25.03
N GLY A 4 17.11 -2.40 -24.05
CA GLY A 4 16.79 -1.87 -22.73
C GLY A 4 15.41 -2.25 -22.21
N THR A 5 15.05 -3.54 -22.22
CA THR A 5 14.02 -4.01 -21.29
C THR A 5 14.63 -3.99 -19.88
N THR A 6 14.29 -2.97 -19.09
CA THR A 6 14.58 -2.96 -17.65
C THR A 6 14.10 -4.27 -17.06
N LYS A 7 15.00 -5.09 -16.51
CA LYS A 7 14.60 -6.31 -15.79
C LYS A 7 13.76 -5.86 -14.59
N ILE A 8 12.46 -6.12 -14.65
CA ILE A 8 11.55 -5.88 -13.54
C ILE A 8 11.91 -6.90 -12.47
N THR A 9 12.37 -6.44 -11.30
CA THR A 9 12.59 -7.31 -10.15
C THR A 9 11.23 -7.93 -9.77
N PRO A 10 11.12 -9.26 -9.70
CA PRO A 10 9.91 -9.91 -9.23
C PRO A 10 9.55 -9.40 -7.84
N VAL A 11 8.26 -9.21 -7.59
CA VAL A 11 7.75 -8.94 -6.24
C VAL A 11 8.19 -10.05 -5.31
N ASP A 12 8.72 -9.68 -4.15
CA ASP A 12 9.25 -10.63 -3.18
C ASP A 12 8.10 -11.55 -2.71
N PRO A 13 8.27 -12.89 -2.79
CA PRO A 13 7.21 -13.85 -2.49
C PRO A 13 6.72 -13.78 -1.03
N ILE A 14 7.48 -13.17 -0.12
CA ILE A 14 7.07 -12.89 1.26
C ILE A 14 5.83 -12.00 1.30
N PHE A 15 5.65 -11.14 0.30
CA PHE A 15 4.51 -10.22 0.21
C PHE A 15 3.39 -10.77 -0.69
N HIS A 16 3.35 -12.08 -0.96
CA HIS A 16 2.24 -12.74 -1.67
C HIS A 16 1.87 -12.15 -3.06
N GLY A 17 2.83 -11.49 -3.73
CA GLY A 17 2.60 -10.82 -5.01
C GLY A 17 2.05 -9.38 -4.89
N GLU A 18 1.96 -8.86 -3.67
CA GLU A 18 1.77 -7.45 -3.35
C GLU A 18 3.12 -6.73 -3.35
N SER A 19 3.11 -5.42 -3.60
CA SER A 19 4.35 -4.66 -3.51
C SER A 19 4.70 -4.39 -2.04
N ASN A 20 5.99 -4.26 -1.73
CA ASN A 20 6.45 -3.83 -0.40
C ASN A 20 5.80 -2.50 0.04
N TYR A 21 5.43 -1.65 -0.93
CA TYR A 21 4.74 -0.39 -0.68
C TYR A 21 3.27 -0.59 -0.27
N GLU A 22 2.56 -1.54 -0.88
CA GLU A 22 1.18 -1.91 -0.55
C GLU A 22 1.09 -2.42 0.89
N VAL A 23 1.93 -3.41 1.23
CA VAL A 23 1.99 -3.99 2.58
C VAL A 23 2.44 -2.96 3.62
N GLY A 24 3.40 -2.09 3.28
CA GLY A 24 3.83 -1.00 4.16
C GLY A 24 2.72 0.02 4.45
N LEU A 25 1.96 0.41 3.42
CA LEU A 25 0.82 1.31 3.57
C LEU A 25 -0.28 0.69 4.43
N GLU A 26 -0.62 -0.58 4.22
CA GLU A 26 -1.65 -1.26 5.00
C GLU A 26 -1.29 -1.39 6.47
N ASN A 27 -0.05 -1.77 6.77
CA ASN A 27 0.45 -1.83 8.15
C ASN A 27 0.37 -0.46 8.83
N LEU A 28 0.85 0.59 8.15
CA LEU A 28 0.82 1.96 8.69
C LEU A 28 -0.62 2.46 8.90
N LEU A 29 -1.52 2.15 7.98
CA LEU A 29 -2.95 2.46 8.09
C LEU A 29 -3.57 1.75 9.31
N ALA A 30 -3.30 0.46 9.48
CA ALA A 30 -3.81 -0.33 10.59
C ALA A 30 -3.31 0.19 11.95
N GLU A 31 -2.01 0.49 12.05
CA GLU A 31 -1.42 1.07 13.25
C GLU A 31 -2.02 2.44 13.60
N THR A 32 -2.24 3.29 12.58
CA THR A 32 -2.78 4.63 12.79
C THR A 32 -4.26 4.56 13.21
N LYS A 33 -5.04 3.64 12.63
CA LYS A 33 -6.43 3.37 13.03
C LYS A 33 -6.52 2.86 14.47
N GLU A 34 -5.61 1.99 14.89
CA GLU A 34 -5.52 1.52 16.28
C GLU A 34 -5.21 2.67 17.23
N LYS A 35 -4.24 3.54 16.89
CA LYS A 35 -3.90 4.72 17.68
C LYS A 35 -5.10 5.67 17.80
N ALA A 36 -5.83 5.90 16.72
CA ALA A 36 -7.02 6.75 16.71
C ALA A 36 -8.13 6.22 17.61
N ARG A 37 -8.42 4.92 17.54
CA ARG A 37 -9.39 4.27 18.43
C ARG A 37 -9.03 4.41 19.91
N LYS A 38 -7.75 4.25 20.25
CA LYS A 38 -7.27 4.43 21.63
C LYS A 38 -7.46 5.85 22.12
N LEU A 39 -7.11 6.84 21.29
CA LEU A 39 -7.27 8.26 21.64
C LEU A 39 -8.74 8.66 21.79
N GLN A 40 -9.63 8.17 20.92
CA GLN A 40 -11.08 8.44 21.03
C GLN A 40 -11.71 7.80 22.27
N SER A 41 -11.10 6.74 22.81
CA SER A 41 -11.55 6.08 24.04
C SER A 41 -11.04 6.79 25.30
N ASP A 42 -10.11 7.76 25.18
CA ASP A 42 -9.58 8.53 26.30
C ASP A 42 -10.35 9.85 26.46
N PRO A 43 -11.13 10.03 27.54
CA PRO A 43 -11.89 11.25 27.79
C PRO A 43 -11.03 12.49 28.11
N ASN A 44 -9.71 12.32 28.32
CA ASN A 44 -8.74 13.43 28.46
C ASN A 44 -7.87 13.62 27.21
N GLY A 45 -8.23 13.01 26.07
CA GLY A 45 -7.47 13.10 24.84
C GLY A 45 -7.22 14.55 24.40
N ASN A 46 -5.99 14.86 24.01
CA ASN A 46 -5.63 16.17 23.47
C ASN A 46 -6.30 16.37 22.10
N GLU A 47 -7.21 17.34 22.00
CA GLU A 47 -7.94 17.67 20.76
C GLU A 47 -7.02 17.93 19.56
N GLU A 48 -5.85 18.53 19.80
CA GLU A 48 -4.84 18.76 18.77
C GLU A 48 -4.30 17.45 18.20
N THR A 49 -3.97 16.50 19.09
CA THR A 49 -3.50 15.18 18.70
C THR A 49 -4.58 14.39 17.96
N ILE A 50 -5.86 14.50 18.36
CA ILE A 50 -6.97 13.86 17.64
C ILE A 50 -7.06 14.42 16.21
N LYS A 51 -6.95 15.74 16.06
CA LYS A 51 -7.01 16.40 14.76
C LYS A 51 -5.86 15.97 13.85
N GLU A 52 -4.64 16.01 14.35
CA GLU A 52 -3.45 15.58 13.59
C GLU A 52 -3.56 14.12 13.15
N LEU A 53 -4.02 13.23 14.03
CA LEU A 53 -4.17 11.82 13.71
C LEU A 53 -5.27 11.57 12.67
N THR A 54 -6.33 12.38 12.70
CA THR A 54 -7.42 12.33 11.72
C THR A 54 -6.93 12.78 10.34
N GLU A 55 -6.16 13.87 10.27
CA GLU A 55 -5.55 14.35 9.03
C GLU A 55 -4.57 13.30 8.46
N GLN A 56 -3.75 12.69 9.32
CA GLN A 56 -2.85 11.60 8.91
C GLN A 56 -3.61 10.40 8.36
N LEU A 57 -4.70 9.99 9.00
CA LEU A 57 -5.55 8.91 8.49
C LEU A 57 -6.10 9.23 7.10
N GLN A 58 -6.61 10.44 6.91
CA GLN A 58 -7.19 10.86 5.64
C GLN A 58 -6.15 10.84 4.50
N VAL A 59 -4.91 11.25 4.79
CA VAL A 59 -3.80 11.16 3.83
C VAL A 59 -3.47 9.70 3.50
N LEU A 60 -3.35 8.84 4.51
CA LEU A 60 -3.03 7.43 4.30
C LEU A 60 -4.12 6.68 3.52
N GLU A 61 -5.40 6.96 3.80
CA GLU A 61 -6.52 6.38 3.05
C GLU A 61 -6.50 6.82 1.59
N THR A 62 -6.24 8.11 1.34
CA THR A 62 -6.11 8.65 -0.01
C THR A 62 -4.95 8.01 -0.77
N LEU A 63 -3.80 7.79 -0.12
CA LEU A 63 -2.64 7.12 -0.73
C LEU A 63 -2.94 5.66 -1.05
N TRP A 64 -3.55 4.94 -0.12
CA TRP A 64 -3.94 3.54 -0.30
C TRP A 64 -4.94 3.38 -1.46
N GLU A 65 -5.95 4.25 -1.53
CA GLU A 65 -6.95 4.23 -2.59
C GLU A 65 -6.34 4.57 -3.96
N ASN A 66 -5.51 5.62 -4.05
CA ASN A 66 -4.82 5.97 -5.29
C ASN A 66 -3.90 4.84 -5.77
N TYR A 67 -3.20 4.19 -4.85
CA TYR A 67 -2.36 3.03 -5.17
C TYR A 67 -3.20 1.89 -5.73
N HIS A 68 -4.31 1.54 -5.06
CA HIS A 68 -5.21 0.48 -5.49
C HIS A 68 -5.88 0.77 -6.83
N ILE A 69 -6.31 2.01 -7.07
CA ILE A 69 -6.87 2.44 -8.36
C ILE A 69 -5.82 2.28 -9.47
N GLY A 70 -4.62 2.81 -9.25
CA GLY A 70 -3.52 2.69 -10.22
C GLY A 70 -3.20 1.23 -10.51
N MET A 71 -3.02 0.42 -9.47
CA MET A 71 -2.72 -0.99 -9.61
C MET A 71 -3.87 -1.79 -10.21
N ASN A 72 -5.13 -1.43 -10.03
CA ASN A 72 -6.25 -2.08 -10.72
C ASN A 72 -6.16 -1.89 -12.24
N VAL A 73 -5.75 -0.71 -12.72
CA VAL A 73 -5.51 -0.48 -14.15
C VAL A 73 -4.37 -1.37 -14.64
N PHE A 74 -3.26 -1.46 -13.91
CA PHE A 74 -2.13 -2.34 -14.26
C PHE A 74 -2.49 -3.83 -14.20
N ARG A 75 -3.24 -4.27 -13.18
CA ARG A 75 -3.60 -5.68 -12.93
C ARG A 75 -4.65 -6.18 -13.91
N ASN A 76 -5.54 -5.31 -14.41
CA ASN A 76 -6.62 -5.65 -15.33
C ASN A 76 -6.29 -5.39 -16.81
N ALA A 77 -5.23 -4.63 -17.12
CA ALA A 77 -4.74 -4.50 -18.49
C ALA A 77 -4.24 -5.87 -18.99
N LYS A 78 -4.66 -6.28 -20.21
CA LYS A 78 -4.15 -7.50 -20.86
C LYS A 78 -2.61 -7.46 -20.89
N GLY A 79 -1.96 -8.44 -20.26
CA GLY A 79 -0.50 -8.55 -20.19
C GLY A 79 0.17 -7.82 -19.01
N GLY A 80 -0.57 -7.07 -18.19
CA GLY A 80 0.02 -6.32 -17.06
C GLY A 80 0.61 -7.21 -15.96
N ARG A 81 0.15 -8.46 -15.85
CA ARG A 81 0.73 -9.49 -14.97
C ARG A 81 1.67 -10.46 -15.71
N ASP A 82 1.71 -10.45 -17.04
CA ASP A 82 2.52 -11.40 -17.81
C ASP A 82 4.03 -11.17 -17.61
N GLY A 83 4.44 -9.93 -17.26
CA GLY A 83 5.82 -9.63 -16.87
C GLY A 83 6.16 -9.91 -15.41
N ILE A 84 5.18 -10.25 -14.56
CA ILE A 84 5.33 -10.45 -13.10
C ILE A 84 5.15 -11.92 -12.72
N ARG A 85 4.42 -12.70 -13.54
CA ARG A 85 4.23 -14.14 -13.32
C ARG A 85 5.51 -14.91 -13.61
N GLU A 86 6.12 -15.32 -12.49
CA GLU A 86 6.84 -16.58 -12.29
C GLU A 86 8.13 -16.77 -13.08
N ILE A 87 9.25 -16.44 -12.42
CA ILE A 87 10.46 -17.23 -12.59
C ILE A 87 10.15 -18.59 -11.93
N HIS A 88 9.73 -19.58 -12.71
CA HIS A 88 9.72 -20.96 -12.23
C HIS A 88 11.17 -21.36 -11.92
N PRO A 89 11.50 -21.76 -10.67
CA PRO A 89 12.76 -22.43 -10.42
C PRO A 89 12.69 -23.83 -11.04
N GLU A 90 13.59 -24.11 -11.99
CA GLU A 90 13.87 -25.47 -12.47
C GLU A 90 14.57 -26.32 -11.39
#